data_AF-A0A966LZW3-F1
#
_entry.id   AF-A0A966LZW3-F1
#
_cell.length_a   1.000
_cell.length_b   1.000
_cell.length_c   1.000
_cell.angle_alpha   90.00
_cell.angle_beta   90.00
_cell.angle_gamma   90.00
#
_symmetry.space_group_name_H-M   'P 1'
#
loop_
_entity.id
_entity.type
_entity.pdbx_description
1 polymer ?
#
loop_
_entity_poly.entity_id
_entity_poly.type
_entity_poly.pdbx_seq_one_letter_code
_entity_poly.pdbx_strand_id
1 'polypeptide(L)' 'MINIALFQPDIPQNTAATIRLCACLNSTLEIIEPCGFQFDEKRLKSI' A
#
# COMPACT_ATOMS: atom_id res chain seq x y z
N MET A 1 4.18 8.10 15.92
CA MET A 1 4.24 7.77 14.48
C MET A 1 3.03 6.91 14.18
N ILE A 2 2.28 7.20 13.12
CA ILE A 2 1.03 6.49 12.79
C ILE A 2 1.37 5.31 11.88
N ASN A 3 0.81 4.14 12.19
CA ASN A 3 0.91 2.95 11.35
C ASN A 3 -0.48 2.65 10.78
N ILE A 4 -0.53 2.39 9.48
CA ILE A 4 -1.74 2.08 8.72
C ILE A 4 -1.62 0.63 8.26
N ALA A 5 -2.57 -0.22 8.65
CA ALA A 5 -2.64 -1.59 8.20
C ALA A 5 -3.70 -1.74 7.11
N LEU A 6 -3.30 -2.21 5.93
CA LEU A 6 -4.17 -2.47 4.79
C LEU A 6 -4.41 -3.98 4.67
N PHE A 7 -5.59 -4.41 5.10
CA PHE A 7 -5.94 -5.83 5.15
C PHE A 7 -6.47 -6.33 3.81
N GLN A 8 -5.79 -7.33 3.24
CA GLN A 8 -6.16 -8.07 2.03
C GLN A 8 -6.68 -7.17 0.90
N PRO A 9 -5.88 -6.21 0.43
CA PRO A 9 -6.37 -5.24 -0.54
C PRO A 9 -6.67 -5.93 -1.87
N ASP A 10 -7.83 -5.63 -2.43
CA ASP A 10 -8.33 -6.19 -3.69
C ASP A 10 -8.09 -5.26 -4.89
N ILE A 11 -8.16 -3.95 -4.66
CA ILE A 11 -8.05 -2.90 -5.69
C ILE A 11 -6.65 -2.26 -5.65
N PRO A 12 -5.82 -2.42 -6.70
CA PRO A 12 -4.46 -1.89 -6.73
C PRO A 12 -4.41 -0.36 -6.67
N GLN A 13 -5.38 0.34 -7.26
CA GLN A 13 -5.44 1.80 -7.26
C GLN A 13 -5.63 2.38 -5.85
N ASN A 14 -6.43 1.70 -5.01
CA ASN A 14 -6.64 2.11 -3.61
C ASN A 14 -5.34 1.94 -2.83
N THR A 15 -4.65 0.81 -3.02
CA THR A 15 -3.36 0.55 -2.38
C THR A 15 -2.31 1.61 -2.76
N ALA A 16 -2.24 1.98 -4.04
CA ALA A 16 -1.34 3.03 -4.51
C ALA A 16 -1.67 4.43 -3.93
N ALA A 17 -2.96 4.74 -3.75
CA ALA A 17 -3.38 5.97 -3.08
C ALA A 17 -2.98 5.97 -1.59
N THR A 18 -3.17 4.86 -0.89
CA THR A 18 -2.76 4.70 0.52
C THR A 18 -1.25 4.76 0.69
N ILE A 19 -0.47 4.18 -0.23
CA ILE A 19 0.99 4.31 -0.24
C ILE A 19 1.41 5.79 -0.30
N ARG A 20 0.83 6.56 -1.23
CA ARG A 20 1.13 8.00 -1.35
C ARG A 20 0.71 8.78 -0.10
N LEU A 21 -0.44 8.46 0.48
CA LEU A 21 -0.90 9.07 1.73
C LEU A 21 0.13 8.84 2.86
N CYS A 22 0.62 7.60 3.00
CA CYS A 22 1.60 7.24 4.02
C CYS A 22 2.92 8.00 3.82
N ALA A 23 3.37 8.15 2.57
CA ALA A 23 4.54 8.95 2.24
C ALA A 23 4.37 10.44 2.60
N CYS A 24 3.23 11.05 2.28
CA CYS A 24 2.95 12.45 2.63
C CYS A 24 2.85 12.69 4.14
N LEU A 25 2.31 11.72 4.88
CA LEU A 25 2.09 11.84 6.33
C LEU A 25 3.25 11.28 7.16
N ASN A 26 4.35 10.87 6.53
CA ASN A 26 5.47 10.18 7.19
C ASN A 26 4.99 9.04 8.12
N SER A 27 4.06 8.24 7.58
CA SER A 27 3.38 7.13 8.27
C SER A 27 3.83 5.80 7.65
N THR A 28 3.80 4.73 8.44
CA THR A 28 4.16 3.38 7.96
C THR A 28 2.92 2.67 7.44
N LEU A 29 3.03 2.05 6.26
CA LEU A 29 1.99 1.20 5.69
C LEU A 29 2.39 -0.28 5.83
N GLU A 30 1.54 -1.07 6.46
CA GLU A 30 1.65 -2.53 6.53
C GLU A 30 0.57 -3.14 5.64
N ILE A 31 0.94 -4.04 4.74
CA ILE A 31 -0.02 -4.77 3.90
C ILE A 31 -0.14 -6.19 4.43
N ILE A 32 -1.37 -6.59 4.73
CA ILE A 32 -1.68 -7.93 5.24
C ILE A 32 -2.23 -8.76 4.09
N GLU A 33 -1.53 -9.84 3.75
CA GLU A 33 -1.84 -10.73 2.63
C GLU A 33 -3.05 -11.66 2.89
N PRO A 34 -3.63 -12.29 1.83
CA PRO A 34 -3.30 -12.13 0.41
C PRO A 34 -3.90 -10.87 -0.22
N CYS A 35 -3.16 -10.26 -1.13
CA CYS A 35 -3.68 -9.21 -2.01
C CYS A 35 -4.50 -9.84 -3.14
N GLY A 36 -5.61 -9.22 -3.53
CA GLY A 36 -6.40 -9.61 -4.70
C GLY A 36 -5.75 -9.27 -6.06
N PHE A 37 -4.54 -8.71 -6.04
CA PHE A 37 -3.76 -8.35 -7.21
C PHE A 37 -2.27 -8.72 -7.03
N GLN A 38 -1.54 -8.82 -8.13
CA GLN A 38 -0.10 -9.07 -8.08
C GLN A 38 0.64 -7.85 -7.51
N PHE A 39 1.20 -8.03 -6.31
CA PHE A 39 2.00 -7.04 -5.61
C PHE A 39 3.49 -7.20 -5.99
N ASP A 40 3.85 -6.77 -7.20
CA ASP A 40 5.24 -6.83 -7.69
C ASP A 40 6.05 -5.58 -7.30
N GLU A 41 7.25 -5.75 -6.73
CA GLU A 41 8.21 -4.67 -6.41
C GLU A 41 8.48 -3.73 -7.59
N LYS A 42 8.44 -4.25 -8.83
CA LYS A 42 8.64 -3.44 -10.04
C LYS A 42 7.57 -2.37 -10.21
N ARG A 43 6.33 -2.63 -9.77
CA ARG A 43 5.23 -1.66 -9.80
C ARG A 43 5.37 -0.60 -8.70
N LEU A 44 6.00 -0.94 -7.57
CA LEU A 44 6.25 0.01 -6.49
C LEU A 44 7.24 1.10 -6.86
N LYS A 45 8.23 0.80 -7.73
CA LYS A 45 9.24 1.77 -8.18
C LYS A 45 8.68 2.95 -8.98
N SER A 46 7.44 2.85 -9.46
CA SER A 46 6.77 3.88 -10.27
C SER A 46 5.75 4.73 -9.49
N ILE A 47 5.65 4.54 -8.17
CA ILE A 47 4.73 5.25 -7.24
C ILE A 47 5.55 6.20 -6.37
#